data_AF-A0A917JWQ0-F1
#
_entry.id   AF-A0A917JWQ0-F1
#
_cell.length_a   1.000
_cell.length_b   1.000
_cell.length_c   1.000
_cell.angle_alpha   90.00
_cell.angle_beta   90.00
_cell.angle_gamma   90.00
#
_symmetry.space_group_name_H-M   'P 1'
#
loop_
_entity.id
_entity.type
_entity.pdbx_description
1 polymer ?
#
loop_
_entity_poly.entity_id
_entity_poly.type
_entity_poly.pdbx_seq_one_letter_code
_entity_poly.pdbx_strand_id
1 'polypeptide(L)'
;MFNTLDSSPQECLEFKPHYYHTMCVCSFRNREHALYWIKKLVPQNTNKGFHKWSSKARGQRKVEIRKQFVKSVLANLNEIDFKVYCISSTESDISHIAQYFFSQNLSNVTQEVQENGKNYLLFKITKNKTIKMPALRAARLIWTIECCRMLKSLFNLNGEILSDWFAFDSYDTADPAEGVSLVNFLLKATGVNLQISIPQKASNDVFELMSDWFSGWCRSGLEKTNHLFKEYKYLNDVAPEKFENLMLGPPYNPILYGQHCSHMEFNTTTNTLRIIF
;
A
#
# COMPACT_ATOMS: atom_id res chain seq x y z
N MET A 1 18.03 2.66 10.51
CA MET A 1 17.29 2.38 9.27
C MET A 1 16.04 3.23 9.27
N PHE A 2 15.74 3.87 8.15
CA PHE A 2 14.59 4.74 7.98
C PHE A 2 13.78 4.21 6.81
N ASN A 3 12.52 3.83 7.06
CA ASN A 3 11.66 3.23 6.05
C ASN A 3 10.51 4.15 5.70
N THR A 4 10.12 4.15 4.43
CA THR A 4 8.98 4.92 3.92
C THR A 4 8.02 4.00 3.19
N LEU A 5 6.72 4.29 3.23
CA LEU A 5 5.68 3.49 2.57
C LEU A 5 4.69 4.38 1.84
N ASP A 6 4.34 3.98 0.63
CA ASP A 6 3.19 4.51 -0.12
C ASP A 6 2.60 3.38 -0.97
N SER A 7 1.42 3.61 -1.56
CA SER A 7 0.71 2.67 -2.40
C SER A 7 0.16 3.34 -3.66
N SER A 8 0.17 2.59 -4.77
CA SER A 8 -0.50 2.95 -6.01
C SER A 8 -1.55 1.90 -6.41
N PRO A 9 -2.82 2.27 -6.65
CA PRO A 9 -3.40 3.60 -6.44
C PRO A 9 -3.37 4.01 -4.95
N GLN A 10 -3.40 5.33 -4.72
CA GLN A 10 -3.51 5.91 -3.38
C GLN A 10 -4.94 5.78 -2.83
N GLU A 11 -5.96 5.73 -3.70
CA GLU A 11 -7.38 5.66 -3.34
C GLU A 11 -7.90 4.24 -3.03
N CYS A 12 -9.19 4.17 -2.68
CA CYS A 12 -9.94 2.96 -2.34
C CYS A 12 -9.92 1.92 -3.47
N LEU A 13 -10.31 0.68 -3.14
CA LEU A 13 -10.60 -0.35 -4.15
C LEU A 13 -11.64 0.18 -5.15
N GLU A 14 -11.38 0.00 -6.44
CA GLU A 14 -12.16 0.51 -7.58
C GLU A 14 -13.14 -0.53 -8.17
N PHE A 15 -13.18 -1.74 -7.61
CA PHE A 15 -14.05 -2.85 -7.99
C PHE A 15 -13.78 -3.42 -9.37
N LYS A 16 -12.50 -3.51 -9.67
CA LYS A 16 -11.98 -4.10 -10.91
C LYS A 16 -11.11 -5.27 -10.49
N PRO A 17 -11.63 -6.52 -10.54
CA PRO A 17 -10.95 -7.70 -9.99
C PRO A 17 -9.50 -7.88 -10.43
N HIS A 18 -9.17 -7.46 -11.65
CA HIS A 18 -7.84 -7.58 -12.25
C HIS A 18 -6.95 -6.34 -12.08
N TYR A 19 -7.43 -5.28 -11.44
CA TYR A 19 -6.63 -4.08 -11.20
C TYR A 19 -5.59 -4.36 -10.12
N TYR A 20 -4.36 -3.92 -10.38
CA TYR A 20 -3.27 -4.08 -9.44
C TYR A 20 -3.22 -2.92 -8.45
N HIS A 21 -3.02 -3.29 -7.19
CA HIS A 21 -2.59 -2.40 -6.13
C HIS A 21 -1.17 -2.78 -5.76
N THR A 22 -0.30 -1.79 -5.63
CA THR A 22 1.10 -2.00 -5.29
C THR A 22 1.48 -1.13 -4.11
N MET A 23 1.90 -1.76 -3.01
CA MET A 23 2.50 -1.10 -1.86
C MET A 23 4.01 -1.11 -2.05
N CYS A 24 4.67 0.03 -1.85
CA CYS A 24 6.11 0.13 -1.95
C CYS A 24 6.71 0.58 -0.62
N VAL A 25 7.68 -0.17 -0.11
CA VAL A 25 8.53 0.23 1.00
C VAL A 25 9.93 0.55 0.50
N CYS A 26 10.43 1.74 0.78
CA CYS A 26 11.82 2.10 0.53
C CYS A 26 12.57 2.14 1.86
N SER A 27 13.73 1.48 1.92
CA SER A 27 14.53 1.34 3.13
C SER A 27 15.89 2.04 2.97
N PHE A 28 16.09 3.08 3.77
CA PHE A 28 17.27 3.93 3.78
C PHE A 28 18.07 3.76 5.06
N ARG A 29 19.33 4.20 5.05
CA ARG A 29 20.17 4.26 6.26
C ARG A 29 19.55 5.18 7.33
N ASN A 30 19.21 6.41 6.93
CA ASN A 30 18.63 7.47 7.74
C ASN A 30 17.84 8.47 6.88
N ARG A 31 17.35 9.57 7.48
CA ARG A 31 16.57 10.60 6.78
C ARG A 31 17.41 11.41 5.80
N GLU A 32 18.64 11.75 6.15
CA GLU A 32 19.55 12.51 5.28
C GLU A 32 19.84 11.73 4.00
N HIS A 33 20.01 10.42 4.14
CA HIS A 33 20.17 9.48 3.03
C HIS A 33 18.94 9.43 2.12
N ALA A 34 17.73 9.37 2.70
CA ALA A 34 16.50 9.42 1.93
C ALA A 34 16.38 10.75 1.16
N LEU A 35 16.62 11.89 1.81
CA LEU A 35 16.57 13.21 1.16
C LEU A 35 17.57 13.34 0.01
N TYR A 36 18.78 12.79 0.16
CA TYR A 36 19.78 12.78 -0.91
C TYR A 36 19.23 12.07 -2.15
N TRP A 37 18.71 10.85 -1.99
CA TRP A 37 18.18 10.08 -3.11
C TRP A 37 16.91 10.68 -3.70
N ILE A 38 16.01 11.24 -2.88
CA ILE A 38 14.84 11.97 -3.37
C ILE A 38 15.27 13.15 -4.25
N LYS A 39 16.21 13.99 -3.77
CA LYS A 39 16.72 15.13 -4.54
C LYS A 39 17.39 14.72 -5.85
N LYS A 40 18.03 13.54 -5.86
CA LYS A 40 18.79 13.04 -7.01
C LYS A 40 17.90 12.36 -8.05
N LEU A 41 16.84 11.67 -7.62
CA LEU A 41 16.04 10.80 -8.49
C LEU A 41 14.67 11.38 -8.84
N VAL A 42 14.01 12.06 -7.90
CA VAL A 42 12.63 12.54 -8.07
C VAL A 42 12.60 13.84 -8.87
N PRO A 43 11.85 13.91 -9.99
CA PRO A 43 11.74 15.13 -10.79
C PRO A 43 11.17 16.32 -10.02
N GLN A 44 11.71 17.51 -10.26
CA GLN A 44 11.22 18.76 -9.71
C GLN A 44 10.51 19.60 -10.77
N ASN A 45 9.52 20.37 -10.33
CA ASN A 45 8.87 21.39 -11.14
C ASN A 45 9.74 22.67 -11.20
N THR A 46 9.31 23.65 -12.01
CA THR A 46 9.99 24.95 -12.17
C THR A 46 10.14 25.73 -10.87
N ASN A 47 9.28 25.48 -9.88
CA ASN A 47 9.31 26.11 -8.56
C ASN A 47 10.12 25.30 -7.53
N LYS A 48 10.95 24.33 -7.99
CA LYS A 48 11.73 23.40 -7.16
C LYS A 48 10.89 22.48 -6.24
N GLY A 49 9.58 22.41 -6.47
CA GLY A 49 8.71 21.44 -5.79
C GLY A 49 8.81 20.07 -6.45
N PHE A 50 8.87 19.01 -5.66
CA PHE A 50 8.92 17.64 -6.19
C PHE A 50 7.58 17.24 -6.80
N HIS A 51 7.64 16.48 -7.89
CA HIS A 51 6.47 15.84 -8.47
C HIS A 51 6.15 14.55 -7.70
N LYS A 52 4.86 14.29 -7.43
CA LYS A 52 4.34 12.95 -7.13
C LYS A 52 4.09 12.17 -8.42
N TRP A 53 4.19 10.85 -8.39
CA TRP A 53 3.75 9.95 -9.46
C TRP A 53 2.29 10.18 -9.83
N SER A 54 1.46 10.39 -8.80
CA SER A 54 0.04 10.72 -8.88
C SER A 54 -0.23 12.17 -9.33
N SER A 55 0.81 12.97 -9.62
CA SER A 55 0.64 14.40 -9.97
C SER A 55 -0.39 14.64 -11.06
N LYS A 56 -1.10 15.78 -10.94
CA LYS A 56 -2.15 16.24 -11.88
C LYS A 56 -1.65 16.53 -13.31
N ALA A 57 -0.37 16.29 -13.61
CA ALA A 57 0.16 16.40 -14.97
C ALA A 57 -0.60 15.43 -15.89
N ARG A 58 -0.98 15.91 -17.08
CA ARG A 58 -1.77 15.15 -18.07
C ARG A 58 -0.97 14.95 -19.37
N GLY A 59 -1.35 13.91 -20.12
CA GLY A 59 -0.81 13.62 -21.44
C GLY A 59 0.70 13.51 -21.50
N GLN A 60 1.30 14.12 -22.52
CA GLN A 60 2.73 14.04 -22.82
C GLN A 60 3.62 14.55 -21.68
N ARG A 61 3.20 15.60 -20.96
CA ARG A 61 3.96 16.12 -19.82
C ARG A 61 4.13 15.08 -18.71
N LYS A 62 3.08 14.30 -18.43
CA LYS A 62 3.15 13.20 -17.44
C LYS A 62 4.15 12.13 -17.88
N VAL A 63 4.16 11.80 -19.18
CA VAL A 63 5.09 10.86 -19.79
C VAL A 63 6.54 11.34 -19.64
N GLU A 64 6.80 12.62 -19.91
CA GLU A 64 8.14 13.20 -19.80
C GLU A 64 8.68 13.20 -18.38
N ILE A 65 7.88 13.62 -17.40
CA ILE A 65 8.27 13.60 -15.97
C ILE A 65 8.62 12.15 -15.56
N ARG A 66 7.81 11.17 -15.98
CA ARG A 66 8.10 9.75 -15.69
C ARG A 66 9.37 9.25 -16.36
N LYS A 67 9.63 9.65 -17.62
CA LYS A 67 10.89 9.35 -18.31
C LYS A 67 12.09 9.94 -17.58
N GLN A 68 11.97 11.14 -17.03
CA GLN A 68 13.06 11.77 -16.25
C GLN A 68 13.40 10.94 -15.01
N PHE A 69 12.40 10.54 -14.23
CA PHE A 69 12.62 9.67 -13.07
C PHE A 69 13.32 8.36 -13.47
N VAL A 70 12.80 7.65 -14.47
CA VAL A 70 13.38 6.39 -14.94
C VAL A 70 14.82 6.56 -15.42
N LYS A 71 15.10 7.61 -16.20
CA LYS A 71 16.47 7.93 -16.63
C LYS A 71 17.39 8.19 -15.44
N SER A 72 16.95 8.94 -14.45
CA SER A 72 17.73 9.21 -13.24
C SER A 72 18.03 7.93 -12.46
N VAL A 73 17.05 7.03 -12.29
CA VAL A 73 17.26 5.74 -11.62
C VAL A 73 18.29 4.90 -12.38
N LEU A 74 18.11 4.73 -13.69
CA LEU A 74 19.02 3.91 -14.50
C LEU A 74 20.43 4.48 -14.57
N ALA A 75 20.58 5.81 -14.65
CA ALA A 75 21.89 6.46 -14.66
C ALA A 75 22.65 6.31 -13.33
N ASN A 76 21.93 6.16 -12.22
CA ASN A 76 22.52 6.04 -10.89
C ASN A 76 22.46 4.62 -10.32
N LEU A 77 22.08 3.63 -11.13
CA LEU A 77 21.76 2.28 -10.67
C LEU A 77 22.87 1.63 -9.83
N ASN A 78 24.12 1.81 -10.26
CA ASN A 78 25.28 1.26 -9.56
C ASN A 78 25.54 1.95 -8.21
N GLU A 79 25.20 3.23 -8.10
CA GLU A 79 25.39 4.03 -6.89
C GLU A 79 24.26 3.84 -5.87
N ILE A 80 23.07 3.43 -6.32
CA ILE A 80 21.92 3.20 -5.43
C ILE A 80 22.27 2.16 -4.36
N ASP A 81 22.15 2.56 -3.10
CA ASP A 81 22.50 1.80 -1.89
C ASP A 81 21.32 1.71 -0.90
N PHE A 82 20.10 2.02 -1.34
CA PHE A 82 18.86 1.75 -0.62
C PHE A 82 18.12 0.54 -1.22
N LYS A 83 17.16 0.00 -0.47
CA LYS A 83 16.32 -1.13 -0.92
C LYS A 83 14.91 -0.64 -1.22
N VAL A 84 14.29 -1.25 -2.23
CA VAL A 84 12.90 -1.03 -2.62
C VAL A 84 12.19 -2.37 -2.60
N TYR A 85 11.05 -2.42 -1.92
CA TYR A 85 10.18 -3.59 -1.87
C TYR A 85 8.81 -3.21 -2.40
N CYS A 86 8.47 -3.68 -3.60
CA CYS A 86 7.14 -3.53 -4.18
C CYS A 86 6.35 -4.82 -3.95
N ILE A 87 5.20 -4.70 -3.30
CA ILE A 87 4.26 -5.81 -3.07
C ILE A 87 2.98 -5.52 -3.83
N SER A 88 2.64 -6.40 -4.75
CA SER A 88 1.49 -6.22 -5.62
C SER A 88 0.44 -7.32 -5.42
N SER A 89 -0.82 -6.92 -5.46
CA SER A 89 -1.99 -7.81 -5.39
C SER A 89 -3.04 -7.29 -6.36
N THR A 90 -3.83 -8.19 -6.95
CA THR A 90 -5.05 -7.74 -7.64
C THR A 90 -6.13 -7.35 -6.61
N GLU A 91 -7.14 -6.57 -7.00
CA GLU A 91 -8.27 -6.31 -6.11
C GLU A 91 -9.02 -7.57 -5.71
N SER A 92 -9.06 -8.58 -6.59
CA SER A 92 -9.58 -9.89 -6.24
C SER A 92 -8.77 -10.50 -5.10
N ASP A 93 -7.44 -10.53 -5.21
CA ASP A 93 -6.56 -11.04 -4.15
C ASP A 93 -6.75 -10.28 -2.83
N ILE A 94 -6.83 -8.95 -2.87
CA ILE A 94 -7.08 -8.12 -1.68
C ILE A 94 -8.42 -8.48 -1.03
N SER A 95 -9.46 -8.66 -1.84
CA SER A 95 -10.78 -9.05 -1.34
C SER A 95 -10.73 -10.41 -0.64
N HIS A 96 -9.98 -11.36 -1.18
CA HIS A 96 -9.81 -12.69 -0.60
C HIS A 96 -8.94 -12.69 0.67
N ILE A 97 -7.89 -11.87 0.71
CA ILE A 97 -7.08 -11.66 1.91
C ILE A 97 -7.95 -11.09 3.05
N ALA A 98 -8.77 -10.09 2.74
CA ALA A 98 -9.70 -9.51 3.71
C ALA A 98 -10.74 -10.53 4.18
N GLN A 99 -11.32 -11.33 3.27
CA GLN A 99 -12.24 -12.42 3.59
C GLN A 99 -11.64 -13.41 4.58
N TYR A 100 -10.44 -13.91 4.28
CA TYR A 100 -9.75 -14.86 5.15
C TYR A 100 -9.57 -14.26 6.54
N PHE A 101 -9.10 -13.02 6.63
CA PHE A 101 -8.96 -12.32 7.91
C PHE A 101 -10.29 -12.25 8.67
N PHE A 102 -11.41 -11.91 8.02
CA PHE A 102 -12.70 -11.85 8.68
C PHE A 102 -13.17 -13.21 9.18
N SER A 103 -13.02 -14.26 8.37
CA SER A 103 -13.44 -15.62 8.75
C SER A 103 -12.76 -16.12 10.02
N GLN A 104 -11.50 -15.74 10.23
CA GLN A 104 -10.72 -16.10 11.42
C GLN A 104 -11.05 -15.23 12.65
N ASN A 105 -11.79 -14.13 12.46
CA ASN A 105 -12.03 -13.10 13.48
C ASN A 105 -13.53 -12.77 13.68
N LEU A 106 -14.45 -13.64 13.25
CA LEU A 106 -15.90 -13.42 13.28
C LEU A 106 -16.46 -13.08 14.66
N SER A 107 -15.81 -13.49 15.76
CA SER A 107 -16.24 -13.15 17.12
C SER A 107 -16.02 -11.67 17.48
N ASN A 108 -15.15 -10.97 16.74
CA ASN A 108 -14.72 -9.59 17.01
C ASN A 108 -15.03 -8.62 15.87
N VAL A 109 -15.50 -9.11 14.72
CA VAL A 109 -15.85 -8.31 13.55
C VAL A 109 -17.29 -8.58 13.16
N THR A 110 -18.13 -7.54 13.17
CA THR A 110 -19.50 -7.61 12.66
C THR A 110 -19.70 -6.64 11.51
N GLN A 111 -20.78 -6.85 10.75
CA GLN A 111 -21.13 -6.05 9.59
C GLN A 111 -22.41 -5.26 9.85
N GLU A 112 -22.44 -3.98 9.47
CA GLU A 112 -23.64 -3.13 9.51
C GLU A 112 -23.85 -2.49 8.13
N VAL A 113 -25.05 -2.67 7.56
CA VAL A 113 -25.47 -2.02 6.32
C VAL A 113 -26.25 -0.77 6.69
N GLN A 114 -25.79 0.40 6.24
CA GLN A 114 -26.52 1.65 6.46
C GLN A 114 -27.66 1.84 5.44
N GLU A 115 -28.61 2.73 5.75
CA GLU A 115 -29.76 3.06 4.89
C GLU A 115 -29.38 3.53 3.48
N ASN A 116 -28.17 4.08 3.32
CA ASN A 116 -27.60 4.48 2.03
C ASN A 116 -26.97 3.32 1.24
N GLY A 117 -27.12 2.08 1.69
CA GLY A 117 -26.57 0.88 1.08
C GLY A 117 -25.08 0.67 1.32
N LYS A 118 -24.37 1.55 2.04
CA LYS A 118 -22.94 1.37 2.30
C LYS A 118 -22.71 0.32 3.39
N ASN A 119 -21.70 -0.52 3.14
CA ASN A 119 -21.31 -1.54 4.09
C ASN A 119 -20.16 -1.09 5.01
N TYR A 120 -20.37 -1.22 6.31
CA TYR A 120 -19.39 -0.91 7.35
C TYR A 120 -19.03 -2.17 8.14
N LEU A 121 -17.78 -2.23 8.55
CA LEU A 121 -17.27 -3.22 9.49
C LEU A 121 -17.09 -2.59 10.86
N LEU A 122 -17.50 -3.32 11.89
CA LEU A 122 -17.37 -2.96 13.29
C LEU A 122 -16.34 -3.87 13.93
N PHE A 123 -15.20 -3.31 14.30
CA PHE A 123 -14.10 -3.99 14.96
C PHE A 123 -14.21 -3.78 16.47
N LYS A 124 -14.54 -4.83 17.21
CA LYS A 124 -14.62 -4.79 18.67
C LYS A 124 -13.20 -4.79 19.25
N ILE A 125 -12.79 -3.67 19.84
CA ILE A 125 -11.47 -3.52 20.49
C ILE A 125 -11.57 -3.91 21.97
N THR A 126 -12.64 -3.48 22.65
CA THR A 126 -12.96 -3.88 24.03
C THR A 126 -14.47 -4.11 24.17
N LYS A 127 -14.96 -4.44 25.37
CA LYS A 127 -16.41 -4.58 25.63
C LYS A 127 -17.20 -3.30 25.28
N ASN A 128 -16.58 -2.13 25.42
CA ASN A 128 -17.24 -0.83 25.27
C ASN A 128 -16.68 0.02 24.11
N LYS A 129 -15.69 -0.50 23.36
CA LYS A 129 -15.03 0.25 22.29
C LYS A 129 -15.06 -0.55 20.99
N THR A 130 -15.65 0.08 19.98
CA THR A 130 -15.72 -0.44 18.62
C THR A 130 -15.18 0.60 17.66
N ILE A 131 -14.40 0.17 16.68
CA ILE A 131 -14.00 1.01 15.55
C ILE A 131 -14.90 0.67 14.37
N LYS A 132 -15.54 1.68 13.77
CA LYS A 132 -16.42 1.52 12.60
C LYS A 132 -15.73 2.07 11.37
N MET A 133 -15.64 1.29 10.30
CA MET A 133 -15.05 1.78 9.04
C MET A 133 -15.67 1.16 7.79
N PRO A 134 -15.61 1.86 6.64
CA PRO A 134 -16.04 1.28 5.37
C PRO A 134 -15.31 -0.03 5.06
N ALA A 135 -16.04 -1.05 4.59
CA ALA A 135 -15.47 -2.38 4.38
C ALA A 135 -14.26 -2.40 3.42
N LEU A 136 -14.26 -1.54 2.39
CA LEU A 136 -13.14 -1.40 1.45
C LEU A 136 -11.90 -0.81 2.09
N ARG A 137 -12.09 0.19 2.96
CA ARG A 137 -11.00 0.80 3.71
C ARG A 137 -10.38 -0.24 4.63
N ALA A 138 -11.20 -1.01 5.35
CA ALA A 138 -10.74 -2.13 6.15
C ALA A 138 -9.96 -3.17 5.34
N ALA A 139 -10.47 -3.60 4.18
CA ALA A 139 -9.80 -4.56 3.31
C ALA A 139 -8.40 -4.08 2.88
N ARG A 140 -8.27 -2.79 2.54
CA ARG A 140 -6.97 -2.17 2.23
C ARG A 140 -6.02 -2.18 3.41
N LEU A 141 -6.49 -1.83 4.61
CA LEU A 141 -5.67 -1.83 5.83
C LEU A 141 -5.22 -3.26 6.22
N ILE A 142 -6.10 -4.25 6.06
CA ILE A 142 -5.77 -5.68 6.26
C ILE A 142 -4.70 -6.13 5.27
N TRP A 143 -4.83 -5.75 3.99
CA TRP A 143 -3.80 -6.03 3.00
C TRP A 143 -2.45 -5.41 3.38
N THR A 144 -2.42 -4.16 3.86
CA THR A 144 -1.18 -3.52 4.36
C THR A 144 -0.52 -4.34 5.46
N ILE A 145 -1.30 -4.88 6.40
CA ILE A 145 -0.77 -5.73 7.48
C ILE A 145 -0.11 -6.98 6.92
N GLU A 146 -0.76 -7.67 5.98
CA GLU A 146 -0.21 -8.88 5.37
C GLU A 146 1.05 -8.57 4.52
N CYS A 147 1.08 -7.42 3.84
CA CYS A 147 2.30 -6.96 3.19
C CYS A 147 3.44 -6.71 4.19
N CYS A 148 3.17 -6.05 5.32
CA CYS A 148 4.16 -5.85 6.39
C CYS A 148 4.63 -7.17 7.01
N ARG A 149 3.73 -8.12 7.22
CA ARG A 149 4.07 -9.49 7.68
C ARG A 149 5.01 -10.18 6.71
N MET A 150 4.76 -10.08 5.41
CA MET A 150 5.62 -10.63 4.38
C MET A 150 7.02 -9.99 4.39
N LEU A 151 7.12 -8.66 4.49
CA LEU A 151 8.41 -7.97 4.59
C LEU A 151 9.19 -8.36 5.85
N LYS A 152 8.50 -8.53 6.98
CA LYS A 152 9.11 -9.01 8.22
C LYS A 152 9.60 -10.45 8.07
N SER A 153 8.82 -11.33 7.45
CA SER A 153 9.15 -12.75 7.28
C SER A 153 10.34 -12.96 6.34
N LEU A 154 10.29 -12.34 5.15
CA LEU A 154 11.27 -12.59 4.09
C LEU A 154 12.56 -11.78 4.25
N PHE A 155 12.46 -10.55 4.75
CA PHE A 155 13.60 -9.63 4.78
C PHE A 155 13.97 -9.17 6.20
N ASN A 156 13.28 -9.68 7.23
CA ASN A 156 13.46 -9.24 8.60
C ASN A 156 13.37 -7.72 8.75
N LEU A 157 12.46 -7.08 8.01
CA LEU A 157 12.24 -5.64 8.12
C LEU A 157 11.71 -5.32 9.53
N ASN A 158 12.30 -4.31 10.18
CA ASN A 158 11.96 -3.91 11.56
C ASN A 158 11.94 -2.39 11.70
N GLY A 159 11.28 -1.92 12.77
CA GLY A 159 11.30 -0.53 13.20
C GLY A 159 10.16 0.31 12.61
N GLU A 160 10.39 1.62 12.53
CA GLU A 160 9.39 2.58 12.11
C GLU A 160 9.34 2.72 10.58
N ILE A 161 8.11 2.88 10.07
CA ILE A 161 7.78 3.18 8.68
C ILE A 161 7.02 4.50 8.68
N LEU A 162 7.51 5.49 7.93
CA LEU A 162 6.79 6.74 7.70
C LEU A 162 5.91 6.64 6.45
N SER A 163 4.64 7.02 6.56
CA SER A 163 3.70 6.96 5.45
C SER A 163 2.63 8.05 5.57
N ASP A 164 2.53 8.91 4.56
CA ASP A 164 1.40 9.84 4.43
C ASP A 164 0.19 9.20 3.73
N TRP A 165 0.33 7.98 3.19
CA TRP A 165 -0.74 7.29 2.46
C TRP A 165 -2.02 7.13 3.28
N PHE A 166 -1.87 7.16 4.60
CA PHE A 166 -2.97 7.19 5.53
C PHE A 166 -3.70 8.54 5.59
N ALA A 167 -3.44 9.55 4.74
CA ALA A 167 -3.89 10.96 4.80
C ALA A 167 -5.36 11.27 5.17
N PHE A 168 -6.27 10.29 5.15
CA PHE A 168 -7.59 10.41 5.81
C PHE A 168 -7.51 10.35 7.34
N ASP A 169 -6.35 9.97 7.87
CA ASP A 169 -5.94 9.99 9.26
C ASP A 169 -5.21 11.32 9.52
N SER A 170 -5.71 12.05 10.50
CA SER A 170 -5.04 13.21 11.06
C SER A 170 -4.91 13.01 12.57
N TYR A 171 -3.90 13.62 13.19
CA TYR A 171 -3.85 13.70 14.65
C TYR A 171 -4.73 14.83 15.21
N ASP A 172 -5.23 15.70 14.33
CA ASP A 172 -5.99 16.91 14.68
C ASP A 172 -7.52 16.72 14.55
N THR A 173 -8.00 15.50 14.32
CA THR A 173 -9.42 15.15 14.23
C THR A 173 -9.96 14.57 15.53
N ALA A 174 -11.30 14.60 15.70
CA ALA A 174 -11.98 14.02 16.86
C ALA A 174 -11.70 12.50 17.01
N ASP A 175 -11.51 11.82 15.88
CA ASP A 175 -11.06 10.43 15.80
C ASP A 175 -9.64 10.41 15.19
N PRO A 176 -8.57 10.53 16.01
CA PRO A 176 -7.22 10.73 15.48
C PRO A 176 -6.62 9.41 14.97
N ALA A 177 -6.11 9.45 13.74
CA ALA A 177 -5.32 8.40 13.11
C ALA A 177 -5.85 6.96 13.26
N GLU A 178 -7.14 6.74 13.00
CA GLU A 178 -7.78 5.45 13.18
C GLU A 178 -7.18 4.32 12.32
N GLY A 179 -6.83 4.61 11.06
CA GLY A 179 -6.25 3.64 10.14
C GLY A 179 -4.87 3.17 10.59
N VAL A 180 -3.96 4.10 10.90
CA VAL A 180 -2.63 3.79 11.44
C VAL A 180 -2.73 3.09 12.78
N SER A 181 -3.65 3.53 13.65
CA SER A 181 -3.89 2.88 14.95
C SER A 181 -4.35 1.44 14.78
N LEU A 182 -5.26 1.16 13.84
CA LEU A 182 -5.70 -0.20 13.54
C LEU A 182 -4.54 -1.05 13.01
N VAL A 183 -3.79 -0.55 12.03
CA VAL A 183 -2.67 -1.31 11.44
C VAL A 183 -1.63 -1.61 12.51
N ASN A 184 -1.23 -0.64 13.31
CA ASN A 184 -0.27 -0.85 14.41
C ASN A 184 -0.81 -1.82 15.47
N PHE A 185 -2.10 -1.73 15.82
CA PHE A 185 -2.74 -2.66 16.74
C PHE A 185 -2.66 -4.10 16.20
N LEU A 186 -2.99 -4.32 14.93
CA LEU A 186 -2.98 -5.63 14.30
C LEU A 186 -1.55 -6.17 14.07
N LEU A 187 -0.60 -5.31 13.70
CA LEU A 187 0.83 -5.67 13.63
C LEU A 187 1.35 -6.13 15.00
N LYS A 188 1.04 -5.39 16.06
CA LYS A 188 1.40 -5.77 17.43
C LYS A 188 0.75 -7.08 17.85
N ALA A 189 -0.54 -7.27 17.56
CA ALA A 189 -1.28 -8.49 17.88
C ALA A 189 -0.72 -9.73 17.17
N THR A 190 -0.14 -9.55 15.99
CA THR A 190 0.48 -10.63 15.19
C THR A 190 1.98 -10.81 15.48
N GLY A 191 2.55 -10.08 16.44
CA GLY A 191 3.98 -10.17 16.79
C GLY A 191 4.91 -9.54 15.75
N VAL A 192 4.39 -8.72 14.83
CA VAL A 192 5.19 -8.01 13.84
C VAL A 192 5.74 -6.73 14.47
N ASN A 193 7.06 -6.68 14.64
CA ASN A 193 7.78 -5.52 15.19
C ASN A 193 8.02 -4.42 14.13
N LEU A 194 6.94 -4.01 13.46
CA LEU A 194 6.90 -2.85 12.57
C LEU A 194 5.89 -1.86 13.12
N GLN A 195 6.18 -0.58 12.99
CA GLN A 195 5.27 0.49 13.41
C GLN A 195 5.13 1.51 12.29
N ILE A 196 3.90 1.77 11.88
CA ILE A 196 3.56 2.82 10.92
C ILE A 196 3.35 4.14 11.66
N SER A 197 3.84 5.22 11.08
CA SER A 197 3.66 6.58 11.54
C SER A 197 3.28 7.50 10.38
N ILE A 198 2.41 8.47 10.62
CA ILE A 198 2.14 9.55 9.66
C ILE A 198 3.04 10.77 9.93
N PRO A 199 3.39 11.55 8.90
CA PRO A 199 4.07 12.84 9.06
C PRO A 199 3.35 13.77 10.04
N GLN A 200 4.07 14.30 11.03
CA GLN A 200 3.56 15.36 11.94
C GLN A 200 3.79 16.78 11.40
N LYS A 201 4.59 16.92 10.34
CA LYS A 201 4.93 18.19 9.70
C LYS A 201 4.89 17.99 8.20
N ALA A 202 4.30 18.94 7.47
CA ALA A 202 4.25 18.91 5.99
C ALA A 202 5.64 18.83 5.33
N SER A 203 6.69 19.28 6.02
CA SER A 203 8.07 19.11 5.54
C SER A 203 8.51 17.66 5.41
N ASN A 204 7.82 16.73 6.08
CA ASN A 204 8.15 15.31 6.09
C ASN A 204 7.43 14.52 5.00
N ASP A 205 6.44 15.10 4.30
CA ASP A 205 5.73 14.46 3.18
C ASP A 205 6.71 14.16 2.03
N VAL A 206 7.78 14.95 1.91
CA VAL A 206 8.85 14.69 0.92
C VAL A 206 9.43 13.27 1.00
N PHE A 207 9.40 12.64 2.18
CA PHE A 207 10.04 11.34 2.40
C PHE A 207 9.31 10.18 1.70
N GLU A 208 8.00 10.26 1.47
CA GLU A 208 7.24 9.18 0.82
C GLU A 208 7.34 9.17 -0.71
N LEU A 209 7.88 10.24 -1.31
CA LEU A 209 8.04 10.36 -2.75
C LEU A 209 8.74 9.17 -3.40
N MET A 210 9.79 8.63 -2.79
CA MET A 210 10.46 7.45 -3.37
C MET A 210 9.53 6.24 -3.44
N SER A 211 8.72 6.02 -2.40
CA SER A 211 7.74 4.94 -2.36
C SER A 211 6.58 5.17 -3.32
N ASP A 212 6.09 6.41 -3.45
CA ASP A 212 5.08 6.82 -4.45
C ASP A 212 5.55 6.52 -5.88
N TRP A 213 6.77 6.95 -6.21
CA TRP A 213 7.35 6.77 -7.53
C TRP A 213 7.56 5.29 -7.89
N PHE A 214 8.12 4.50 -6.98
CA PHE A 214 8.36 3.07 -7.23
C PHE A 214 7.07 2.25 -7.23
N SER A 215 6.12 2.50 -6.32
CA SER A 215 4.81 1.82 -6.35
C SER A 215 4.07 2.09 -7.67
N GLY A 216 4.08 3.35 -8.11
CA GLY A 216 3.47 3.78 -9.35
C GLY A 216 4.11 3.16 -10.60
N TRP A 217 5.44 3.12 -10.65
CA TRP A 217 6.18 2.52 -11.76
C TRP A 217 5.98 1.01 -11.82
N CYS A 218 6.05 0.33 -10.67
CA CYS A 218 5.80 -1.10 -10.54
C CYS A 218 4.41 -1.48 -11.05
N ARG A 219 3.36 -0.84 -10.51
CA ARG A 219 1.98 -1.05 -10.93
C ARG A 219 1.82 -0.86 -12.43
N SER A 220 2.36 0.24 -12.96
CA SER A 220 2.25 0.55 -14.39
C SER A 220 3.01 -0.44 -15.27
N GLY A 221 4.08 -1.05 -14.74
CA GLY A 221 4.81 -2.14 -15.37
C GLY A 221 3.99 -3.43 -15.42
N LEU A 222 3.33 -3.80 -14.31
CA LEU A 222 2.46 -4.98 -14.22
C LEU A 222 1.23 -4.87 -15.13
N GLU A 223 0.56 -3.72 -15.11
CA GLU A 223 -0.61 -3.46 -15.96
C GLU A 223 -0.23 -3.21 -17.43
N LYS A 224 1.06 -3.04 -17.74
CA LYS A 224 1.57 -2.64 -19.06
C LYS A 224 0.92 -1.37 -19.60
N THR A 225 0.47 -0.48 -18.71
CA THR A 225 -0.26 0.76 -19.03
C THR A 225 0.67 1.92 -19.34
N ASN A 226 1.97 1.80 -19.06
CA ASN A 226 2.98 2.79 -19.38
C ASN A 226 4.02 2.21 -20.35
N HIS A 227 4.49 3.02 -21.29
CA HIS A 227 5.55 2.66 -22.24
C HIS A 227 6.90 2.36 -21.57
N LEU A 228 7.05 2.66 -20.27
CA LEU A 228 8.25 2.42 -19.45
C LEU A 228 8.28 1.04 -18.76
N PHE A 229 7.42 0.11 -19.17
CA PHE A 229 7.35 -1.23 -18.57
C PHE A 229 8.62 -2.06 -18.82
N LYS A 230 9.30 -1.84 -19.96
CA LYS A 230 10.54 -2.56 -20.30
C LYS A 230 11.67 -2.16 -19.39
N GLU A 231 11.79 -0.87 -19.09
CA GLU A 231 12.79 -0.31 -18.19
C GLU A 231 12.57 -0.80 -16.76
N TYR A 232 11.31 -0.97 -16.34
CA TYR A 232 11.01 -1.57 -15.05
C TYR A 232 11.44 -3.04 -15.00
N LYS A 233 11.13 -3.81 -16.04
CA LYS A 233 11.60 -5.20 -16.13
C LYS A 233 13.12 -5.28 -16.08
N TYR A 234 13.80 -4.44 -16.86
CA TYR A 234 15.26 -4.34 -16.87
C TYR A 234 15.81 -4.09 -15.47
N LEU A 235 15.26 -3.12 -14.73
CA LEU A 235 15.67 -2.80 -13.35
C LEU A 235 15.71 -4.05 -12.45
N ASN A 236 14.68 -4.89 -12.53
CA ASN A 236 14.58 -6.12 -11.73
C ASN A 236 15.56 -7.19 -12.21
N ASP A 237 15.82 -7.25 -13.52
CA ASP A 237 16.74 -8.24 -14.10
C ASP A 237 18.20 -7.91 -13.73
N VAL A 238 18.56 -6.63 -13.60
CA VAL A 238 19.97 -6.21 -13.37
C VAL A 238 20.32 -5.84 -11.94
N ALA A 239 19.34 -5.54 -11.09
CA ALA A 239 19.54 -5.23 -9.68
C ALA A 239 18.44 -5.84 -8.79
N PRO A 240 18.17 -7.16 -8.91
CA PRO A 240 17.10 -7.84 -8.18
C PRO A 240 17.26 -7.68 -6.67
N GLU A 241 18.49 -7.62 -6.17
CA GLU A 241 18.76 -7.45 -4.76
C GLU A 241 18.39 -6.05 -4.25
N LYS A 242 18.32 -5.03 -5.13
CA LYS A 242 17.97 -3.64 -4.76
C LYS A 242 16.47 -3.38 -4.91
N PHE A 243 15.83 -4.04 -5.86
CA PHE A 243 14.44 -3.82 -6.25
C PHE A 243 13.68 -5.16 -6.22
N GLU A 244 13.12 -5.46 -5.05
CA GLU A 244 12.39 -6.69 -4.79
C GLU A 244 10.92 -6.53 -5.18
N ASN A 245 10.43 -7.39 -6.06
CA ASN A 245 9.04 -7.39 -6.48
C ASN A 245 8.35 -8.68 -6.07
N LEU A 246 7.34 -8.52 -5.23
CA LEU A 246 6.61 -9.62 -4.64
C LEU A 246 5.15 -9.57 -5.08
N MET A 247 4.62 -10.76 -5.36
CA MET A 247 3.19 -10.95 -5.54
C MET A 247 2.60 -11.49 -4.24
N LEU A 248 1.64 -10.76 -3.68
CA LEU A 248 0.86 -11.24 -2.55
C LEU A 248 -0.52 -11.67 -3.06
N GLY A 249 -0.72 -12.98 -3.13
CA GLY A 249 -2.01 -13.59 -3.42
C GLY A 249 -2.43 -14.51 -2.27
N PRO A 250 -3.69 -14.99 -2.26
CA PRO A 250 -4.06 -16.06 -1.35
C PRO A 250 -3.16 -17.28 -1.56
N PRO A 251 -2.87 -18.09 -0.53
CA PRO A 251 -2.24 -19.38 -0.74
C PRO A 251 -3.17 -20.20 -1.64
N TYR A 252 -2.75 -20.45 -2.89
CA TYR A 252 -3.52 -21.22 -3.86
C TYR A 252 -3.61 -22.70 -3.40
N ASN A 253 -4.53 -23.00 -2.50
CA ASN A 253 -5.02 -24.34 -2.25
C ASN A 253 -6.53 -24.39 -2.53
N PRO A 254 -6.94 -24.75 -3.76
CA PRO A 254 -8.34 -24.72 -4.20
C PRO A 254 -9.32 -25.50 -3.31
N ILE A 255 -8.84 -26.55 -2.63
CA ILE A 255 -9.67 -27.50 -1.87
C ILE A 255 -10.07 -26.93 -0.50
N LEU A 256 -9.14 -26.31 0.23
CA LEU A 256 -9.45 -25.59 1.47
C LEU A 256 -10.19 -24.27 1.20
N TYR A 257 -9.95 -23.68 0.03
CA TYR A 257 -10.47 -22.37 -0.36
C TYR A 257 -11.97 -22.40 -0.71
N GLY A 258 -12.45 -23.45 -1.39
CA GLY A 258 -13.87 -23.63 -1.69
C GLY A 258 -14.77 -23.75 -0.46
N GLN A 259 -14.23 -24.13 0.70
CA GLN A 259 -14.98 -24.28 1.96
C GLN A 259 -15.01 -23.00 2.82
N HIS A 260 -14.11 -22.04 2.58
CA HIS A 260 -14.09 -20.75 3.30
C HIS A 260 -14.69 -19.59 2.50
N CYS A 261 -14.75 -19.70 1.16
CA CYS A 261 -15.36 -18.72 0.26
C CYS A 261 -16.87 -18.84 0.07
N SER A 262 -17.55 -19.78 0.74
CA SER A 262 -19.01 -19.89 0.73
C SER A 262 -19.72 -18.77 1.50
N HIS A 263 -18.96 -17.92 2.20
CA HIS A 263 -19.50 -17.01 3.20
C HIS A 263 -19.32 -15.52 2.88
N MET A 264 -19.04 -15.11 1.63
CA MET A 264 -19.12 -13.69 1.25
C MET A 264 -19.56 -13.46 -0.20
N GLU A 265 -20.49 -12.53 -0.40
CA GLU A 265 -20.97 -12.07 -1.70
C GLU A 265 -20.43 -10.66 -1.95
N PHE A 266 -19.81 -10.45 -3.10
CA PHE A 266 -19.55 -9.09 -3.54
C PHE A 266 -20.67 -8.62 -4.46
N ASN A 267 -21.51 -7.70 -3.98
CA ASN A 267 -22.59 -7.14 -4.77
C ASN A 267 -22.06 -5.93 -5.58
N THR A 268 -21.80 -6.17 -6.86
CA THR A 268 -21.27 -5.18 -7.80
C THR A 268 -22.24 -4.04 -8.09
N THR A 269 -23.54 -4.21 -7.86
CA THR A 269 -24.58 -3.19 -8.07
C THR A 269 -24.61 -2.14 -6.96
N THR A 270 -24.41 -2.57 -5.72
CA THR A 270 -24.47 -1.71 -4.52
C THR A 270 -23.10 -1.32 -4.00
N ASN A 271 -22.04 -1.88 -4.58
CA ASN A 271 -20.66 -1.67 -4.16
C ASN A 271 -20.39 -2.16 -2.73
N THR A 272 -21.03 -3.27 -2.36
CA THR A 272 -20.99 -3.83 -1.01
C THR A 272 -20.30 -5.18 -0.98
N LEU A 273 -19.44 -5.33 0.03
CA LEU A 273 -18.79 -6.57 0.39
C LEU A 273 -19.65 -7.23 1.49
N ARG A 274 -20.45 -8.25 1.21
CA ARG A 274 -21.35 -8.87 2.19
C ARG A 274 -20.79 -10.19 2.70
N ILE A 275 -20.89 -10.43 4.00
CA ILE A 275 -20.73 -11.77 4.57
C ILE A 275 -22.03 -12.54 4.37
N ILE A 276 -21.96 -13.67 3.65
CA ILE A 276 -23.01 -14.67 3.54
C ILE A 276 -22.79 -15.68 4.67
N PHE A 277 -23.84 -16.07 5.40
CA PHE A 277 -23.78 -17.15 6.37
C PHE A 277 -24.25 -18.45 5.73
#